data_AF-A0A8H6HLR5-F1
#
_entry.id   AF-A0A8H6HLR5-F1
#
_cell.length_a   1.000
_cell.length_b   1.000
_cell.length_c   1.000
_cell.angle_alpha   90.00
_cell.angle_beta   90.00
_cell.angle_gamma   90.00
#
_symmetry.space_group_name_H-M   'P 1'
#
loop_
_entity.id
_entity.type
_entity.pdbx_description
1 polymer ?
#
loop_
_entity_poly.entity_id
_entity_poly.type
_entity_poly.pdbx_seq_one_letter_code
_entity_poly.pdbx_strand_id
1 'polypeptide(L)'
;MHPSIVRLSKASRAPLTGKRGNKDFYKGTRQAYLPGGHRTGAPGKHVVGGSAKYRLIDEKVRVFVAPPIEEITTSALKPYVSVKVNLTKEEERLPYGRFRKAGGLTPEQFLRVSRERDRLETFGPGHFKLKPTWLSLQEKLGITAPVKAS
;
A
#
# COMPACT_ATOMS: atom_id res chain seq x y z
N MET A 1 -34.35 36.57 -26.48
CA MET A 1 -34.72 35.18 -26.16
C MET A 1 -34.53 34.35 -27.43
N HIS A 2 -33.56 33.43 -27.47
CA HIS A 2 -33.32 32.58 -28.65
C HIS A 2 -33.83 31.16 -28.37
N PRO A 3 -35.00 30.77 -28.90
CA PRO A 3 -35.65 29.49 -28.61
C PRO A 3 -34.97 28.25 -29.23
N SER A 4 -33.79 28.40 -29.85
CA SER A 4 -33.13 27.38 -30.69
C SER A 4 -31.72 26.98 -30.25
N ILE A 5 -31.30 27.27 -29.02
CA ILE A 5 -30.03 26.73 -28.51
C ILE A 5 -30.27 25.28 -28.08
N VAL A 6 -29.81 24.35 -28.93
CA VAL A 6 -29.77 22.88 -28.76
C VAL A 6 -28.79 22.47 -27.62
N ARG A 7 -28.95 23.05 -26.43
CA ARG A 7 -28.25 22.66 -25.18
C ARG A 7 -29.07 21.66 -24.33
N LEU A 8 -30.36 21.52 -24.63
CA LEU A 8 -31.26 20.46 -24.14
C LEU A 8 -31.29 19.26 -25.11
N SER A 9 -30.17 19.01 -25.77
CA SER A 9 -30.09 18.03 -26.85
C SER A 9 -29.90 16.62 -26.30
N LYS A 10 -30.91 15.80 -26.55
CA LYS A 10 -30.95 14.33 -26.48
C LYS A 10 -29.89 13.70 -25.55
N ALA A 11 -30.31 13.38 -24.33
CA ALA A 11 -29.63 12.43 -23.45
C ALA A 11 -29.53 10.99 -24.01
N SER A 12 -29.97 10.74 -25.27
CA SER A 12 -30.09 9.42 -25.87
C SER A 12 -28.76 8.71 -26.11
N ARG A 13 -27.62 9.44 -26.09
CA ARG A 13 -26.28 8.86 -26.29
C ARG A 13 -25.48 8.72 -25.00
N ALA A 14 -26.03 9.12 -23.85
CA ALA A 14 -25.36 8.95 -22.56
C ALA A 14 -25.30 7.46 -22.20
N PRO A 15 -24.22 6.98 -21.56
CA PRO A 15 -24.11 5.57 -21.18
C PRO A 15 -25.21 5.19 -20.19
N LEU A 16 -25.87 4.06 -20.44
CA LEU A 16 -26.92 3.55 -19.56
C LEU A 16 -26.37 3.25 -18.17
N THR A 17 -27.10 3.63 -17.13
CA THR A 17 -26.83 3.24 -15.75
C THR A 17 -27.77 2.11 -15.36
N GLY A 18 -27.48 1.37 -14.28
CA GLY A 18 -28.35 0.28 -13.81
C GLY A 18 -29.77 0.72 -13.42
N LYS A 19 -30.05 2.03 -13.34
CA LYS A 19 -31.38 2.59 -13.02
C LYS A 19 -32.19 3.01 -14.26
N ARG A 20 -31.60 2.94 -15.47
CA ARG A 20 -32.21 3.48 -16.71
C ARG A 20 -32.69 2.40 -17.69
N GLY A 21 -32.43 1.12 -17.42
CA GLY A 21 -32.90 0.01 -18.26
C GLY A 21 -34.17 -0.65 -17.73
N ASN A 22 -34.74 -1.57 -18.52
CA ASN A 22 -35.91 -2.37 -18.13
C ASN A 22 -35.49 -3.61 -17.29
N LYS A 23 -36.45 -4.47 -16.92
CA LYS A 23 -36.28 -5.63 -16.02
C LYS A 23 -35.09 -6.54 -16.36
N ASP A 24 -34.80 -6.76 -17.65
CA ASP A 24 -33.72 -7.66 -18.08
C ASP A 24 -32.35 -6.99 -18.17
N PHE A 25 -32.29 -5.65 -17.98
CA PHE A 25 -31.04 -4.90 -18.05
C PHE A 25 -30.32 -4.89 -16.70
N TYR A 26 -29.27 -5.69 -16.58
CA TYR A 26 -28.36 -5.66 -15.44
C TYR A 26 -27.02 -5.01 -15.80
N LYS A 27 -26.59 -4.03 -15.01
CA LYS A 27 -25.26 -3.41 -15.12
C LYS A 27 -24.55 -3.41 -13.77
N GLY A 28 -23.40 -4.09 -13.70
CA GLY A 28 -22.59 -4.14 -12.49
C GLY A 28 -21.89 -2.81 -12.17
N THR A 29 -21.61 -2.56 -10.89
CA THR A 29 -21.00 -1.32 -10.38
C THR A 29 -19.50 -1.44 -10.11
N ARG A 30 -18.81 -2.35 -10.81
CA ARG A 30 -17.37 -2.62 -10.60
C ARG A 30 -16.98 -3.00 -9.16
N GLN A 31 -17.87 -3.63 -8.39
CA GLN A 31 -17.52 -4.14 -7.06
C GLN A 31 -16.35 -5.13 -7.08
N ALA A 32 -16.15 -5.83 -8.20
CA ALA A 32 -15.03 -6.73 -8.43
C ALA A 32 -13.68 -6.03 -8.73
N TYR A 33 -13.58 -4.71 -8.59
CA TYR A 33 -12.36 -3.93 -8.81
C TYR A 33 -11.86 -3.35 -7.50
N LEU A 34 -10.54 -3.31 -7.33
CA LEU A 34 -9.92 -2.53 -6.26
C LEU A 34 -10.09 -1.03 -6.53
N PRO A 35 -10.16 -0.19 -5.49
CA PRO A 35 -10.11 1.26 -5.65
C PRO A 35 -8.87 1.65 -6.49
N GLY A 36 -9.09 2.25 -7.67
CA GLY A 36 -8.01 2.65 -8.59
C GLY A 36 -7.21 1.51 -9.23
N GLY A 37 -7.61 0.24 -9.05
CA GLY A 37 -6.77 -0.91 -9.35
C GLY A 37 -7.39 -1.96 -10.28
N HIS A 38 -6.74 -3.13 -10.29
CA HIS A 38 -7.11 -4.25 -11.14
C HIS A 38 -8.39 -4.95 -10.67
N ARG A 39 -8.97 -5.75 -11.58
CA ARG A 39 -10.15 -6.57 -11.32
C ARG A 39 -9.73 -7.82 -10.53
N THR A 40 -10.29 -8.01 -9.34
CA THR A 40 -10.06 -9.18 -8.47
C THR A 40 -11.06 -10.30 -8.72
N GLY A 41 -12.07 -10.07 -9.55
CA GLY A 41 -13.11 -11.06 -9.86
C GLY A 41 -14.29 -11.03 -8.89
N ALA A 42 -15.29 -11.87 -9.14
CA ALA A 42 -16.47 -11.97 -8.28
C ALA A 42 -16.17 -12.81 -7.02
N PRO A 43 -16.73 -12.45 -5.85
CA PRO A 43 -16.48 -13.15 -4.58
C PRO A 43 -17.15 -14.53 -4.49
N GLY A 44 -17.89 -14.94 -5.50
CA GLY A 44 -18.69 -16.16 -5.50
C GLY A 44 -19.14 -16.57 -6.89
N LYS A 45 -20.04 -17.56 -6.93
CA LYS A 45 -20.59 -18.12 -8.17
C LYS A 45 -22.11 -18.25 -8.09
N HIS A 46 -22.78 -18.01 -9.21
CA HIS A 46 -24.20 -18.35 -9.34
C HIS A 46 -24.36 -19.87 -9.38
N VAL A 47 -25.34 -20.38 -8.64
CA VAL A 47 -25.64 -21.81 -8.57
C VAL A 47 -26.97 -22.07 -9.27
N VAL A 48 -26.98 -23.04 -10.19
CA VAL A 48 -28.15 -23.35 -11.02
C VAL A 48 -29.19 -24.17 -10.25
N GLY A 49 -28.75 -25.04 -9.32
CA GLY A 49 -29.60 -25.88 -8.48
C GLY A 49 -29.47 -25.59 -6.98
N GLY A 50 -30.54 -25.84 -6.22
CA GLY A 50 -30.61 -25.62 -4.76
C GLY A 50 -31.38 -24.36 -4.34
N SER A 51 -31.48 -24.17 -3.01
CA SER A 51 -32.20 -23.05 -2.40
C SER A 51 -31.46 -21.70 -2.55
N ALA A 52 -30.13 -21.72 -2.48
CA ALA A 52 -29.30 -20.53 -2.66
C ALA A 52 -28.90 -20.33 -4.13
N LYS A 53 -29.30 -19.20 -4.74
CA LYS A 53 -28.99 -18.85 -6.14
C LYS A 53 -27.58 -18.28 -6.36
N TYR A 54 -26.90 -17.91 -5.28
CA TYR A 54 -25.50 -17.45 -5.30
C TYR A 54 -24.76 -18.02 -4.10
N ARG A 55 -23.56 -18.58 -4.33
CA ARG A 55 -22.68 -19.11 -3.29
C ARG A 55 -21.44 -18.24 -3.20
N LEU A 56 -21.20 -17.71 -2.01
CA LEU A 56 -20.00 -16.94 -1.67
C LEU A 56 -18.84 -17.92 -1.42
N ILE A 57 -17.64 -17.56 -1.87
CA ILE A 57 -16.42 -18.35 -1.70
C ILE A 57 -15.48 -17.49 -0.85
N ASP A 58 -15.32 -17.85 0.42
CA ASP A 58 -14.60 -17.01 1.39
C ASP A 58 -13.17 -16.67 0.95
N GLU A 59 -12.50 -17.60 0.27
CA GLU A 59 -11.16 -17.40 -0.31
C GLU A 59 -11.08 -16.28 -1.37
N LYS A 60 -12.21 -15.92 -1.97
CA LYS A 60 -12.30 -14.85 -2.99
C LYS A 60 -12.84 -13.55 -2.43
N VAL A 61 -13.25 -13.53 -1.17
CA VAL A 61 -13.71 -12.32 -0.50
C VAL A 61 -12.51 -11.48 -0.12
N ARG A 62 -12.62 -10.18 -0.34
CA ARG A 62 -11.57 -9.23 0.04
C ARG A 62 -11.65 -8.97 1.54
N VAL A 63 -10.51 -9.07 2.20
CA VAL A 63 -10.33 -8.74 3.61
C VAL A 63 -9.33 -7.61 3.72
N PHE A 64 -9.67 -6.58 4.49
CA PHE A 64 -8.75 -5.50 4.83
C PHE A 64 -8.18 -5.81 6.22
N VAL A 65 -6.91 -6.21 6.25
CA VAL A 65 -6.21 -6.52 7.50
C VAL A 65 -5.68 -5.21 8.08
N ALA A 66 -6.09 -4.90 9.30
CA ALA A 66 -5.60 -3.75 10.06
C ALA A 66 -4.85 -4.24 11.31
N PRO A 67 -3.81 -3.50 11.76
CA PRO A 67 -3.21 -3.74 13.07
C PRO A 67 -4.24 -3.56 14.21
N PRO A 68 -3.96 -4.09 15.42
CA PRO A 68 -4.78 -3.83 16.60
C PRO A 68 -5.01 -2.33 16.81
N ILE A 69 -6.23 -1.96 17.23
CA ILE A 69 -6.60 -0.54 17.36
C ILE A 69 -5.73 0.20 18.38
N GLU A 70 -5.29 -0.50 19.44
CA GLU A 70 -4.41 0.04 20.46
C GLU A 70 -3.07 0.47 19.87
N GLU A 71 -2.46 -0.34 19.00
CA GLU A 71 -1.22 0.00 18.29
C GLU A 71 -1.41 1.20 17.36
N ILE A 72 -2.55 1.28 16.67
CA ILE A 72 -2.84 2.42 15.78
C ILE A 72 -2.94 3.72 16.59
N THR A 73 -3.67 3.70 17.70
CA THR A 73 -3.88 4.89 18.55
C THR A 73 -2.61 5.34 19.28
N THR A 74 -1.81 4.39 19.77
CA THR A 74 -0.55 4.66 20.47
C THR A 74 0.60 4.98 19.54
N SER A 75 0.48 4.71 18.23
CA SER A 75 1.55 4.99 17.28
C SER A 75 1.92 6.48 17.25
N ALA A 76 3.23 6.73 17.26
CA ALA A 76 3.81 8.04 17.06
C ALA A 76 3.61 8.57 15.63
N LEU A 77 3.34 7.67 14.67
CA LEU A 77 3.14 8.01 13.27
C LEU A 77 1.76 8.67 13.08
N LYS A 78 1.77 9.88 12.50
CA LYS A 78 0.55 10.64 12.17
C LYS A 78 0.45 10.81 10.65
N PRO A 79 -0.76 11.02 10.10
CA PRO A 79 -0.94 11.17 8.66
C PRO A 79 -0.27 12.42 8.07
N TYR A 80 0.06 13.40 8.92
CA TYR A 80 0.70 14.64 8.52
C TYR A 80 2.00 14.86 9.31
N VAL A 81 2.94 15.53 8.66
CA VAL A 81 4.22 15.95 9.25
C VAL A 81 4.24 17.48 9.35
N SER A 82 4.90 18.00 10.38
CA SER A 82 5.09 19.45 10.54
C SER A 82 5.94 20.01 9.40
N VAL A 83 5.48 21.10 8.79
CA VAL A 83 6.21 21.82 7.71
C VAL A 83 7.57 22.35 8.18
N LYS A 84 7.74 22.55 9.50
CA LYS A 84 8.99 23.03 10.09
C LYS A 84 10.06 21.94 10.20
N VAL A 85 9.70 20.67 10.02
CA VAL A 85 10.62 19.54 10.17
C VAL A 85 11.10 19.12 8.78
N ASN A 86 12.38 19.35 8.52
CA ASN A 86 13.07 18.87 7.32
C ASN A 86 14.10 17.82 7.72
N LEU A 87 14.12 16.70 7.01
CA LEU A 87 15.13 15.67 7.23
C LEU A 87 16.51 16.19 6.82
N THR A 88 17.49 15.98 7.68
CA THR A 88 18.90 16.15 7.31
C THR A 88 19.30 15.07 6.30
N LYS A 89 20.35 15.33 5.51
CA LYS A 89 20.92 14.34 4.57
C LYS A 89 21.37 13.05 5.25
N GLU A 90 21.63 13.10 6.55
CA GLU A 90 22.06 11.97 7.37
C GLU A 90 20.86 11.10 7.76
N GLU A 91 19.78 11.72 8.24
CA GLU A 91 18.51 11.04 8.54
C GLU A 91 17.88 10.42 7.29
N GLU A 92 17.91 11.12 6.15
CA GLU A 92 17.40 10.61 4.87
C GLU A 92 18.14 9.33 4.43
N ARG A 93 19.44 9.24 4.74
CA ARG A 93 20.28 8.09 4.38
C ARG A 93 20.25 6.96 5.40
N LEU A 94 19.58 7.13 6.54
CA LEU A 94 19.56 6.15 7.61
C LEU A 94 19.03 4.75 7.19
N PRO A 95 17.98 4.64 6.35
CA PRO A 95 17.40 3.33 6.03
C PRO A 95 18.32 2.43 5.20
N TYR A 96 18.98 2.99 4.18
CA TYR A 96 19.71 2.21 3.16
C TYR A 96 21.11 2.76 2.82
N GLY A 97 21.55 3.82 3.50
CA GLY A 97 22.76 4.55 3.18
C GLY A 97 22.67 5.33 1.86
N ARG A 98 23.82 5.72 1.32
CA ARG A 98 23.92 6.41 0.03
C ARG A 98 23.68 5.43 -1.12
N PHE A 99 22.68 5.71 -1.97
CA PHE A 99 22.47 5.01 -3.23
C PHE A 99 23.65 5.27 -4.18
N ARG A 100 24.25 4.21 -4.72
CA ARG A 100 25.44 4.29 -5.59
C ARG A 100 25.11 4.29 -7.08
N LYS A 101 23.92 3.79 -7.45
CA LYS A 101 23.45 3.71 -8.85
C LYS A 101 22.26 4.65 -9.04
N ALA A 102 22.10 5.19 -10.25
CA ALA A 102 20.89 5.93 -10.62
C ALA A 102 19.68 4.96 -10.58
N GLY A 103 18.57 5.38 -9.96
CA GLY A 103 17.37 4.54 -9.81
C GLY A 103 17.02 4.12 -8.38
N GLY A 104 17.79 4.52 -7.36
CA GLY A 104 17.45 4.30 -5.95
C GLY A 104 17.88 2.94 -5.42
N LEU A 105 16.98 2.23 -4.73
CA LEU A 105 17.27 0.96 -4.07
C LEU A 105 17.42 -0.17 -5.09
N THR A 106 18.64 -0.66 -5.27
CA THR A 106 18.93 -1.81 -6.13
C THR A 106 18.83 -3.13 -5.35
N PRO A 107 18.53 -4.27 -6.00
CA PRO A 107 18.50 -5.58 -5.34
C PRO A 107 19.82 -5.94 -4.64
N GLU A 108 20.95 -5.63 -5.29
CA GLU A 108 22.30 -5.81 -4.71
C GLU A 108 22.48 -5.00 -3.43
N GLN A 109 22.01 -3.76 -3.41
CA GLN A 109 22.12 -2.89 -2.24
C GLN A 109 21.19 -3.34 -1.11
N PHE A 110 19.96 -3.73 -1.43
CA PHE A 110 19.03 -4.29 -0.46
C PHE A 110 19.58 -5.58 0.16
N LEU A 111 20.08 -6.50 -0.66
CA LEU A 111 20.69 -7.75 -0.18
C LEU A 111 21.89 -7.49 0.72
N ARG A 112 22.75 -6.53 0.36
CA ARG A 112 23.90 -6.14 1.20
C ARG A 112 23.45 -5.62 2.57
N VAL A 113 22.53 -4.65 2.59
CA VAL A 113 22.03 -4.05 3.85
C VAL A 113 21.29 -5.07 4.71
N SER A 114 20.50 -5.96 4.10
CA SER A 114 19.81 -7.05 4.82
C SER A 114 20.82 -7.98 5.50
N ARG A 115 21.84 -8.44 4.78
CA ARG A 115 22.89 -9.31 5.34
C ARG A 115 23.70 -8.63 6.45
N GLU A 116 23.93 -7.33 6.32
CA GLU A 116 24.56 -6.54 7.38
C GLU A 116 23.65 -6.46 8.62
N ARG A 117 22.34 -6.26 8.47
CA ARG A 117 21.41 -6.29 9.61
C ARG A 117 21.36 -7.65 10.28
N ASP A 118 21.21 -8.72 9.51
CA ASP A 118 21.15 -10.09 10.04
C ASP A 118 22.44 -10.44 10.81
N ARG A 119 23.60 -10.04 10.30
CA ARG A 119 24.90 -10.22 10.98
C ARG A 119 24.99 -9.41 12.27
N LEU A 120 24.50 -8.18 12.28
CA LEU A 120 24.48 -7.34 13.48
C LEU A 120 23.60 -7.97 14.56
N GLU A 121 22.42 -8.47 14.19
CA GLU A 121 21.52 -9.15 15.11
C GLU A 121 22.10 -10.47 15.66
N THR A 122 22.84 -11.21 14.84
CA THR A 122 23.36 -12.54 15.21
C THR A 122 24.69 -12.47 15.98
N PHE A 123 25.63 -11.64 15.54
CA PHE A 123 27.02 -11.62 16.02
C PHE A 123 27.40 -10.32 16.74
N GLY A 124 26.49 -9.35 16.80
CA GLY A 124 26.75 -8.04 17.38
C GLY A 124 27.67 -7.15 16.52
N PRO A 125 27.95 -5.92 17.00
CA PRO A 125 28.67 -4.91 16.21
C PRO A 125 30.15 -5.22 16.00
N GLY A 126 30.76 -6.08 16.83
CA GLY A 126 32.19 -6.43 16.74
C GLY A 126 32.57 -7.32 15.56
N HIS A 127 31.60 -7.92 14.87
CA HIS A 127 31.84 -8.82 13.74
C HIS A 127 32.14 -8.07 12.42
N PHE A 128 31.90 -6.76 12.36
CA PHE A 128 32.17 -5.98 11.15
C PHE A 128 33.63 -5.53 11.10
N LYS A 129 34.38 -5.99 10.08
CA LYS A 129 35.72 -5.47 9.78
C LYS A 129 35.70 -3.96 9.51
N LEU A 130 34.64 -3.48 8.86
CA LEU A 130 34.35 -2.06 8.63
C LEU A 130 32.88 -1.83 8.94
N LYS A 131 32.58 -0.85 9.78
CA LYS A 131 31.19 -0.52 10.15
C LYS A 131 30.41 -0.09 8.89
N PRO A 132 29.20 -0.63 8.67
CA PRO A 132 28.32 -0.14 7.62
C PRO A 132 27.99 1.33 7.80
N THR A 133 27.83 2.06 6.69
CA THR A 133 27.55 3.50 6.71
C THR A 133 26.23 3.83 7.43
N TRP A 134 25.20 3.01 7.26
CA TRP A 134 23.91 3.20 7.93
C TRP A 134 24.02 2.97 9.45
N LEU A 135 24.88 2.05 9.90
CA LEU A 135 25.10 1.77 11.32
C LEU A 135 25.82 2.95 12.00
N SER A 136 26.84 3.50 11.34
CA SER A 136 27.52 4.71 11.84
C SER A 136 26.60 5.92 11.92
N LEU A 137 25.62 6.03 11.00
CA LEU A 137 24.65 7.12 11.03
C LEU A 137 23.64 6.96 12.17
N GLN A 138 23.21 5.72 12.46
CA GLN A 138 22.37 5.44 13.63
C GLN A 138 23.07 5.80 14.94
N GLU A 139 24.33 5.37 15.11
CA GLU A 139 25.14 5.74 16.28
C GLU A 139 25.26 7.26 16.42
N LYS A 140 25.53 7.96 15.32
CA LYS A 140 25.66 9.43 15.29
C LYS A 140 24.36 10.15 15.67
N LEU A 141 23.22 9.62 15.25
CA LEU A 141 21.90 10.20 15.54
C LEU A 141 21.33 9.74 16.89
N GLY A 142 22.09 8.94 17.66
CA GLY A 142 21.65 8.42 18.95
C GLY A 142 20.47 7.45 18.85
N ILE A 143 20.21 6.90 17.66
CA ILE A 143 19.14 5.92 17.45
C ILE A 143 19.71 4.56 17.84
N THR A 144 19.39 4.13 19.07
CA THR A 144 19.75 2.81 19.56
C THR A 144 19.11 1.74 18.68
N ALA A 145 19.93 0.89 18.04
CA ALA A 145 19.42 -0.28 17.36
C ALA A 145 18.67 -1.16 18.38
N PRO A 146 17.56 -1.83 17.98
CA PRO A 146 16.93 -2.80 18.85
C PRO A 146 17.93 -3.95 19.07
N VAL A 147 18.59 -3.95 20.23
CA VAL A 147 19.32 -5.11 20.69
C VAL A 147 18.26 -6.10 21.16
N LYS A 148 18.21 -7.29 20.55
CA LYS A 148 17.38 -8.39 21.08
C LYS A 148 17.75 -8.59 22.54
N ALA A 149 16.82 -8.27 23.45
CA ALA A 149 16.89 -8.76 24.81
C ALA A 149 16.89 -10.30 24.73
N SER A 150 17.90 -10.91 25.35
CA SER A 150 18.11 -12.35 25.43
C SER A 150 16.92 -13.04 26.09
#